data_AF-A0A917G0S7-F1
#
_entry.id   AF-A0A917G0S7-F1
#
_cell.length_a   1.000
_cell.length_b   1.000
_cell.length_c   1.000
_cell.angle_alpha   90.00
_cell.angle_beta   90.00
_cell.angle_gamma   90.00
#
_symmetry.space_group_name_H-M   'P 1'
#
loop_
_entity.id
_entity.type
_entity.pdbx_description
1 polymer ?
#
loop_
_entity_poly.entity_id
_entity_poly.type
_entity_poly.pdbx_seq_one_letter_code
_entity_poly.pdbx_strand_id
1 'polypeptide(L)'
;MKNKLLSTSLAVAVITLISNSPNVLALESTPNDSENNFYFIEVLEQNLDYASIVENLDIESLESYSQNKQNENPAISEDELNNLLKEEIIKRGIESNIINANGKLMYPDLGISTYSYGDLPIVKTKLGTNEKKVFNESLSKGVAVLAAGKSAMSYYKNYYSGGEDDNADAFRHSLWMAFSSASVAGADYSRRFGIAHENDFPSSALARSMDLYNNNIGISYGPKIKAFAGNADLYHSMALKMINTAVKNGEMRRFYGTDIGRKTSLVKTNSTGAKK
;
A
#
# COMPACT_ATOMS: atom_id res chain seq x y z
N MET A 1 -48.60 -20.04 -20.86
CA MET A 1 -47.43 -19.32 -21.42
C MET A 1 -46.38 -19.19 -20.33
N LYS A 2 -45.11 -19.29 -20.72
CA LYS A 2 -43.94 -19.67 -19.91
C LYS A 2 -43.66 -18.78 -18.68
N ASN A 3 -43.51 -19.43 -17.52
CA ASN A 3 -42.81 -18.90 -16.36
C ASN A 3 -41.31 -18.76 -16.68
N LYS A 4 -40.73 -17.60 -16.39
CA LYS A 4 -39.28 -17.39 -16.43
C LYS A 4 -38.78 -17.36 -14.98
N LEU A 5 -38.16 -18.47 -14.55
CA LEU A 5 -37.33 -18.51 -13.34
C LEU A 5 -36.08 -17.65 -13.59
N LEU A 6 -35.83 -16.69 -12.71
CA LEU A 6 -34.55 -16.02 -12.56
C LEU A 6 -33.61 -16.98 -11.83
N SER A 7 -32.52 -17.38 -12.46
CA SER A 7 -31.44 -18.14 -11.83
C SER A 7 -30.54 -17.17 -11.08
N THR A 8 -30.69 -17.09 -9.76
CA THR A 8 -29.65 -16.58 -8.87
C THR A 8 -28.66 -17.71 -8.62
N SER A 9 -27.47 -17.57 -9.18
CA SER A 9 -26.31 -18.41 -8.87
C SER A 9 -25.88 -18.13 -7.44
N LEU A 10 -26.25 -19.02 -6.52
CA LEU A 10 -25.78 -19.05 -5.14
C LEU A 10 -24.31 -19.49 -5.15
N ALA A 11 -23.39 -18.55 -4.92
CA ALA A 11 -22.00 -18.88 -4.66
C ALA A 11 -21.92 -19.51 -3.27
N VAL A 12 -21.86 -20.84 -3.21
CA VAL A 12 -21.60 -21.57 -1.98
C VAL A 12 -20.14 -21.31 -1.61
N ALA A 13 -19.92 -20.50 -0.58
CA ALA A 13 -18.63 -20.43 0.10
C ALA A 13 -18.39 -21.80 0.78
N VAL A 14 -17.58 -22.63 0.15
CA VAL A 14 -17.12 -23.90 0.72
C VAL A 14 -16.07 -23.56 1.76
N ILE A 15 -16.49 -23.38 3.01
CA ILE A 15 -15.57 -23.43 4.15
C ILE A 15 -15.24 -24.90 4.36
N THR A 16 -14.05 -25.30 3.90
CA THR A 16 -13.51 -26.64 4.16
C THR A 16 -13.19 -26.73 5.65
N LEU A 17 -14.14 -27.21 6.46
CA LEU A 17 -13.89 -27.66 7.82
C LEU A 17 -12.97 -28.89 7.72
N ILE A 18 -11.66 -28.68 7.94
CA ILE A 18 -10.72 -29.79 8.12
C ILE A 18 -11.12 -30.50 9.42
N SER A 19 -11.88 -31.58 9.28
CA SER A 19 -12.21 -32.49 10.38
C SER A 19 -10.99 -33.35 10.71
N ASN A 20 -10.15 -32.86 11.63
CA ASN A 20 -9.27 -33.73 12.39
C ASN A 20 -9.97 -34.11 13.70
N SER A 21 -10.10 -35.43 13.90
CA SER A 21 -10.77 -36.11 15.01
C SER A 21 -10.10 -35.84 16.39
N PRO A 22 -10.72 -36.23 17.50
CA PRO A 22 -11.18 -35.32 18.54
C PRO A 22 -10.20 -35.18 19.72
N ASN A 23 -9.92 -33.93 20.09
CA ASN A 23 -9.67 -33.53 21.47
C ASN A 23 -10.36 -32.18 21.65
N VAL A 24 -11.69 -32.23 21.74
CA VAL A 24 -12.54 -31.05 21.91
C VAL A 24 -12.49 -30.65 23.38
N LEU A 25 -11.58 -29.73 23.72
CA LEU A 25 -11.94 -28.68 24.65
C LEU A 25 -12.92 -27.79 23.88
N ALA A 26 -14.21 -27.90 24.20
CA ALA A 26 -15.21 -26.99 23.68
C ALA A 26 -14.83 -25.58 24.17
N LEU A 27 -14.25 -24.75 23.29
CA LEU A 27 -14.32 -23.32 23.49
C LEU A 27 -15.80 -22.96 23.37
N GLU A 28 -16.42 -22.61 24.50
CA GLU A 28 -17.74 -21.99 24.49
C GLU A 28 -17.62 -20.68 23.70
N SER A 29 -18.20 -20.65 22.49
CA SER A 29 -18.44 -19.41 21.77
C SER A 29 -19.36 -18.55 22.62
N THR A 30 -18.92 -17.36 22.99
CA THR A 30 -19.75 -16.44 23.75
C THR A 30 -20.87 -15.90 22.84
N PRO A 31 -22.02 -15.45 23.39
CA PRO A 31 -23.08 -14.82 22.59
C PRO A 31 -22.55 -13.67 21.71
N ASN A 32 -21.55 -12.93 22.20
CA ASN A 32 -20.85 -11.89 21.44
C ASN A 32 -20.13 -12.44 20.21
N ASP A 33 -19.55 -13.64 20.27
CA ASP A 33 -18.86 -14.25 19.11
C ASP A 33 -19.86 -14.60 18.01
N SER A 34 -21.07 -15.07 18.38
CA SER A 34 -22.11 -15.38 17.41
C SER A 34 -22.73 -14.14 16.76
N GLU A 35 -22.96 -13.07 17.53
CA GLU A 35 -23.43 -11.79 16.97
C GLU A 35 -22.36 -11.16 16.07
N ASN A 36 -21.09 -11.11 16.51
CA ASN A 36 -19.99 -10.57 15.72
C ASN A 36 -19.81 -11.34 14.40
N ASN A 37 -19.98 -12.67 14.41
CA ASN A 37 -19.89 -13.51 13.21
C ASN A 37 -21.06 -13.26 12.24
N PHE A 38 -22.27 -13.02 12.75
CA PHE A 38 -23.42 -12.66 11.92
C PHE A 38 -23.22 -11.31 11.21
N TYR A 39 -22.78 -10.29 11.95
CA TYR A 39 -22.48 -8.98 11.38
C TYR A 39 -21.32 -9.02 10.36
N PHE A 40 -20.31 -9.85 10.60
CA PHE A 40 -19.20 -10.04 9.66
C PHE A 40 -19.68 -10.56 8.29
N ILE A 41 -20.59 -11.54 8.27
CA ILE A 41 -21.17 -12.07 7.04
C ILE A 41 -21.94 -10.99 6.29
N GLU A 42 -22.75 -10.18 6.97
CA GLU A 42 -23.51 -9.09 6.35
C GLU A 42 -22.61 -8.02 5.71
N VAL A 43 -21.45 -7.73 6.33
CA VAL A 43 -20.50 -6.74 5.81
C VAL A 43 -19.72 -7.27 4.60
N LEU A 44 -19.43 -8.57 4.54
CA LEU A 44 -18.72 -9.19 3.41
C LEU A 44 -19.48 -9.08 2.08
N GLU A 45 -20.80 -9.01 2.12
CA GLU A 45 -21.65 -8.90 0.93
C GLU A 45 -21.71 -7.46 0.38
N GLN A 46 -21.16 -6.48 1.10
CA GLN A 46 -21.21 -5.07 0.72
C GLN A 46 -20.02 -4.65 -0.14
N ASN A 47 -20.26 -3.68 -1.03
CA ASN A 47 -19.19 -3.01 -1.74
C ASN A 47 -18.63 -1.86 -0.89
N LEU A 48 -17.60 -2.16 -0.09
CA LEU A 48 -16.98 -1.22 0.82
C LEU A 48 -15.85 -0.43 0.15
N ASP A 49 -15.60 0.78 0.65
CA ASP A 49 -14.37 1.51 0.36
C ASP A 49 -13.23 0.98 1.26
N TYR A 50 -12.63 -0.12 0.85
CA TYR A 50 -11.54 -0.78 1.59
C TYR A 50 -10.35 0.15 1.81
N ALA A 51 -10.04 1.04 0.86
CA ALA A 51 -8.97 2.01 1.01
C ALA A 51 -9.18 2.93 2.24
N SER A 52 -10.42 3.39 2.48
CA SER A 52 -10.76 4.21 3.65
C SER A 52 -10.71 3.43 4.98
N ILE A 53 -10.84 2.11 4.94
CA ILE A 53 -10.61 1.25 6.12
C ILE A 53 -9.10 1.09 6.35
N VAL A 54 -8.38 0.69 5.29
CA VAL A 54 -6.96 0.35 5.32
C VAL A 54 -6.09 1.53 5.70
N GLU A 55 -6.42 2.76 5.29
CA GLU A 55 -5.66 3.93 5.71
C GLU A 55 -5.58 4.06 7.24
N ASN A 56 -6.57 3.53 7.98
CA ASN A 56 -6.60 3.57 9.44
C ASN A 56 -6.01 2.32 10.14
N LEU A 57 -5.64 1.30 9.38
CA LEU A 57 -5.06 0.04 9.87
C LEU A 57 -3.52 0.06 9.88
N ASP A 58 -2.92 -0.90 10.58
CA ASP A 58 -1.47 -1.14 10.46
C ASP A 58 -1.13 -1.89 9.17
N ILE A 59 -0.53 -1.16 8.23
CA ILE A 59 -0.19 -1.69 6.92
C ILE A 59 0.88 -2.78 6.94
N GLU A 60 1.80 -2.78 7.91
CA GLU A 60 2.85 -3.82 8.01
C GLU A 60 2.24 -5.17 8.40
N SER A 61 1.26 -5.15 9.29
CA SER A 61 0.51 -6.35 9.65
C SER A 61 -0.30 -6.92 8.48
N LEU A 62 -0.93 -6.07 7.67
CA LEU A 62 -1.67 -6.49 6.47
C LEU A 62 -0.73 -7.06 5.39
N GLU A 63 0.42 -6.41 5.17
CA GLU A 63 1.43 -6.91 4.22
C GLU A 63 2.00 -8.26 4.69
N SER A 64 2.30 -8.40 5.98
CA SER A 64 2.76 -9.67 6.56
C SER A 64 1.71 -10.77 6.41
N TYR A 65 0.43 -10.45 6.61
CA TYR A 65 -0.67 -11.38 6.35
C TYR A 65 -0.67 -11.83 4.88
N SER A 66 -0.61 -10.88 3.93
CA SER A 66 -0.57 -11.17 2.50
C SER A 66 0.61 -12.07 2.13
N GLN A 67 1.82 -11.73 2.59
CA GLN A 67 3.04 -12.51 2.33
C GLN A 67 2.96 -13.92 2.92
N ASN A 68 2.39 -14.08 4.13
CA ASN A 68 2.20 -15.39 4.73
C ASN A 68 1.27 -16.27 3.88
N LYS A 69 0.17 -15.72 3.36
CA LYS A 69 -0.73 -16.47 2.46
C LYS A 69 -0.08 -16.88 1.15
N GLN A 70 0.80 -16.04 0.61
CA GLN A 70 1.60 -16.40 -0.57
C GLN A 70 2.68 -17.44 -0.27
N ASN A 71 3.26 -17.43 0.92
CA ASN A 71 4.24 -18.45 1.34
C ASN A 71 3.56 -19.81 1.62
N GLU A 72 2.38 -19.80 2.23
CA GLU A 72 1.55 -20.99 2.47
C GLU A 72 1.06 -21.61 1.15
N ASN A 73 0.68 -20.77 0.18
CA ASN A 73 0.26 -21.20 -1.15
C ASN A 73 0.92 -20.33 -2.24
N PRO A 74 2.10 -20.71 -2.75
CA PRO A 74 2.79 -19.96 -3.80
C PRO A 74 2.03 -19.85 -5.13
N ALA A 75 1.00 -20.67 -5.33
CA ALA A 75 0.12 -20.65 -6.51
C ALA A 75 -1.18 -19.87 -6.27
N ILE A 76 -1.35 -19.23 -5.11
CA ILE A 76 -2.54 -18.43 -4.80
C ILE A 76 -2.77 -17.38 -5.89
N SER A 77 -3.99 -17.32 -6.40
CA SER A 77 -4.36 -16.31 -7.39
C SER A 77 -4.49 -14.93 -6.75
N GLU A 78 -4.35 -13.87 -7.53
CA GLU A 78 -4.60 -12.50 -7.06
C GLU A 78 -6.03 -12.33 -6.52
N ASP A 79 -7.02 -12.93 -7.19
CA ASP A 79 -8.42 -12.86 -6.77
C ASP A 79 -8.65 -13.56 -5.42
N GLU A 80 -8.05 -14.73 -5.22
CA GLU A 80 -8.12 -15.48 -3.96
C GLU A 80 -7.44 -14.70 -2.83
N LEU A 81 -6.24 -14.15 -3.07
CA LEU A 81 -5.53 -13.32 -2.10
C LEU A 81 -6.31 -12.03 -1.77
N ASN A 82 -6.93 -11.40 -2.76
CA ASN A 82 -7.79 -10.24 -2.56
C ASN A 82 -9.01 -10.58 -1.70
N ASN A 83 -9.63 -11.74 -1.87
CA ASN A 83 -10.76 -12.16 -1.04
C ASN A 83 -10.34 -12.42 0.41
N LEU A 84 -9.21 -13.08 0.65
CA LEU A 84 -8.65 -13.24 1.99
C LEU A 84 -8.34 -11.89 2.66
N LEU A 85 -7.81 -10.93 1.89
CA LEU A 85 -7.56 -9.59 2.39
C LEU A 85 -8.85 -8.82 2.69
N LYS A 86 -9.94 -8.99 1.92
CA LYS A 86 -11.24 -8.39 2.24
C LYS A 86 -11.70 -8.82 3.63
N GLU A 87 -11.67 -10.13 3.89
CA GLU A 87 -12.05 -10.71 5.18
C GLU A 87 -11.20 -10.14 6.31
N GLU A 88 -9.88 -10.14 6.15
CA GLU A 88 -8.95 -9.64 7.17
C GLU A 88 -9.11 -8.12 7.42
N ILE A 89 -9.33 -7.32 6.37
CA ILE A 89 -9.54 -5.88 6.49
C ILE A 89 -10.85 -5.58 7.23
N ILE A 90 -11.94 -6.28 6.90
CA ILE A 90 -13.23 -6.11 7.58
C ILE A 90 -13.10 -6.50 9.04
N LYS A 91 -12.51 -7.66 9.32
CA LYS A 91 -12.30 -8.16 10.69
C LYS A 91 -11.54 -7.13 11.53
N ARG A 92 -10.37 -6.69 11.05
CA ARG A 92 -9.56 -5.69 11.74
C ARG A 92 -10.25 -4.33 11.85
N GLY A 93 -11.03 -3.96 10.83
CA GLY A 93 -11.83 -2.75 10.80
C GLY A 93 -12.88 -2.71 11.91
N ILE A 94 -13.59 -3.83 12.13
CA ILE A 94 -14.56 -3.99 13.22
C ILE A 94 -13.84 -4.02 14.58
N GLU A 95 -12.81 -4.86 14.73
CA GLU A 95 -12.02 -4.97 15.98
C GLU A 95 -11.41 -3.64 16.43
N SER A 96 -11.05 -2.79 15.46
CA SER A 96 -10.47 -1.46 15.70
C SER A 96 -11.51 -0.33 15.78
N ASN A 97 -12.81 -0.64 15.70
CA ASN A 97 -13.90 0.34 15.62
C ASN A 97 -13.74 1.39 14.50
N ILE A 98 -13.15 1.00 13.37
CA ILE A 98 -13.03 1.84 12.16
C ILE A 98 -14.32 1.77 11.34
N ILE A 99 -14.95 0.59 11.30
CA ILE A 99 -16.28 0.38 10.75
C ILE A 99 -17.16 -0.26 11.81
N ASN A 100 -18.47 0.01 11.74
CA ASN A 100 -19.43 -0.70 12.56
C ASN A 100 -19.81 -2.04 11.92
N ALA A 101 -20.63 -2.79 12.66
CA ALA A 101 -21.25 -4.03 12.23
C ALA A 101 -22.04 -3.96 10.91
N ASN A 102 -22.38 -2.77 10.41
CA ASN A 102 -23.09 -2.59 9.14
C ASN A 102 -22.15 -2.11 8.02
N GLY A 103 -20.83 -2.13 8.23
CA GLY A 103 -19.84 -1.69 7.24
C GLY A 103 -19.70 -0.17 7.13
N LYS A 104 -20.40 0.61 7.97
CA LYS A 104 -20.32 2.06 7.96
C LYS A 104 -19.05 2.52 8.68
N LEU A 105 -18.26 3.36 8.03
CA LEU A 105 -17.14 4.05 8.66
C LEU A 105 -17.60 4.77 9.92
N MET A 106 -17.05 4.35 11.04
CA MET A 106 -17.18 5.01 12.32
C MET A 106 -16.06 6.02 12.36
N TYR A 107 -16.30 7.24 11.90
CA TYR A 107 -15.33 8.33 12.04
C TYR A 107 -15.04 8.50 13.54
N PRO A 108 -13.89 8.05 14.09
CA PRO A 108 -13.49 8.64 15.34
C PRO A 108 -13.14 10.09 14.97
N ASP A 109 -13.47 11.03 15.84
CA ASP A 109 -13.05 12.42 15.68
C ASP A 109 -11.51 12.47 15.85
N LEU A 110 -10.79 11.97 14.86
CA LEU A 110 -9.33 11.95 14.77
C LEU A 110 -8.96 13.31 14.21
N GLY A 111 -8.94 14.30 15.10
CA GLY A 111 -8.60 15.69 14.82
C GLY A 111 -7.70 15.81 13.60
N ILE A 112 -8.30 16.36 12.54
CA ILE A 112 -7.75 16.50 11.18
C ILE A 112 -6.24 16.79 11.28
N SER A 113 -5.42 15.79 10.97
CA SER A 113 -4.00 16.06 10.70
C SER A 113 -3.93 16.69 9.32
N THR A 114 -3.84 18.01 9.35
CA THR A 114 -3.65 18.90 8.21
C THR A 114 -2.54 18.37 7.30
N TYR A 115 -2.83 18.33 5.99
CA TYR A 115 -1.91 18.23 4.86
C TYR A 115 -0.42 18.27 5.23
N SER A 116 0.26 17.12 5.14
CA SER A 116 1.72 17.08 5.11
C SER A 116 2.13 17.01 3.64
N TYR A 117 2.52 18.16 3.10
CA TYR A 117 3.10 18.24 1.75
C TYR A 117 4.40 17.42 1.70
N GLY A 118 4.59 16.64 0.64
CA GLY A 118 5.81 15.87 0.39
C GLY A 118 5.94 14.51 1.08
N ASP A 119 4.95 14.07 1.87
CA ASP A 119 4.91 12.70 2.42
C ASP A 119 4.36 11.71 1.39
N LEU A 120 5.06 10.59 1.22
CA LEU A 120 4.53 9.41 0.51
C LEU A 120 3.21 8.91 1.14
N PRO A 121 2.41 8.09 0.44
CA PRO A 121 1.13 7.59 0.97
C PRO A 121 1.38 6.52 2.03
N ILE A 122 1.51 6.95 3.29
CA ILE A 122 1.90 6.05 4.39
C ILE A 122 1.26 6.36 5.74
N VAL A 123 0.26 7.24 5.81
CA VAL A 123 -0.26 7.61 7.12
C VAL A 123 -1.76 7.71 7.11
N LYS A 124 -2.32 7.35 8.28
CA LYS A 124 -3.73 7.47 8.66
C LYS A 124 -4.38 8.69 8.04
N THR A 125 -5.50 8.44 7.37
CA THR A 125 -6.40 9.40 6.72
C THR A 125 -5.82 10.23 5.56
N LYS A 126 -4.77 9.74 4.89
CA LYS A 126 -4.09 10.47 3.81
C LYS A 126 -4.27 9.91 2.40
N LEU A 127 -5.08 8.87 2.16
CA LEU A 127 -5.26 8.43 0.77
C LEU A 127 -6.17 9.40 0.02
N GLY A 128 -5.66 9.92 -1.09
CA GLY A 128 -6.41 10.80 -1.98
C GLY A 128 -7.50 10.07 -2.76
N THR A 129 -8.35 10.83 -3.46
CA THR A 129 -9.48 10.23 -4.18
C THR A 129 -9.02 9.33 -5.33
N ASN A 130 -7.93 9.68 -6.02
CA ASN A 130 -7.41 8.86 -7.11
C ASN A 130 -6.66 7.64 -6.56
N GLU A 131 -5.90 7.80 -5.48
CA GLU A 131 -5.23 6.68 -4.81
C GLU A 131 -6.22 5.64 -4.29
N LYS A 132 -7.32 6.08 -3.64
CA LYS A 132 -8.39 5.19 -3.18
C LYS A 132 -9.02 4.41 -4.33
N LYS A 133 -9.24 5.05 -5.49
CA LYS A 133 -9.74 4.35 -6.69
C LYS A 133 -8.80 3.25 -7.14
N VAL A 134 -7.50 3.56 -7.30
CA VAL A 134 -6.50 2.56 -7.74
C VAL A 134 -6.35 1.45 -6.70
N PHE A 135 -6.30 1.79 -5.40
CA PHE A 135 -6.22 0.83 -4.30
C PHE A 135 -7.34 -0.22 -4.37
N ASN A 136 -8.59 0.25 -4.54
CA ASN A 136 -9.76 -0.62 -4.54
C ASN A 136 -9.87 -1.51 -5.80
N GLU A 137 -9.01 -1.35 -6.81
CA GLU A 137 -8.93 -2.27 -7.94
C GLU A 137 -8.28 -3.61 -7.57
N SER A 138 -7.34 -3.61 -6.60
CA SER A 138 -6.68 -4.83 -6.12
C SER A 138 -6.08 -4.61 -4.73
N LEU A 139 -6.65 -5.27 -3.72
CA LEU A 139 -6.27 -5.07 -2.33
C LEU A 139 -4.84 -5.53 -2.04
N SER A 140 -4.43 -6.68 -2.57
CA SER A 140 -3.06 -7.20 -2.41
C SER A 140 -2.03 -6.27 -3.01
N LYS A 141 -2.28 -5.74 -4.21
CA LYS A 141 -1.39 -4.76 -4.84
C LYS A 141 -1.39 -3.42 -4.11
N GLY A 142 -2.57 -2.95 -3.69
CA GLY A 142 -2.73 -1.73 -2.90
C GLY A 142 -1.93 -1.80 -1.59
N VAL A 143 -2.12 -2.87 -0.81
CA VAL A 143 -1.40 -3.11 0.45
C VAL A 143 0.11 -3.09 0.22
N ALA A 144 0.59 -3.81 -0.80
CA ALA A 144 2.01 -3.87 -1.12
C ALA A 144 2.61 -2.50 -1.52
N VAL A 145 1.85 -1.64 -2.22
CA VAL A 145 2.32 -0.29 -2.58
C VAL A 145 2.40 0.62 -1.36
N LEU A 146 1.42 0.55 -0.44
CA LEU A 146 1.45 1.34 0.79
C LEU A 146 2.56 0.87 1.73
N ALA A 147 2.76 -0.44 1.85
CA ALA A 147 3.86 -1.02 2.63
C ALA A 147 5.23 -0.59 2.06
N ALA A 148 5.40 -0.62 0.73
CA ALA A 148 6.60 -0.11 0.07
C ALA A 148 6.84 1.38 0.37
N GLY A 149 5.77 2.19 0.44
CA GLY A 149 5.85 3.59 0.86
C GLY A 149 6.41 3.70 2.27
N LYS A 150 5.88 2.89 3.20
CA LYS A 150 6.31 2.83 4.61
C LYS A 150 7.78 2.52 4.75
N SER A 151 8.24 1.51 4.03
CA SER A 151 9.65 1.17 3.97
C SER A 151 10.50 2.34 3.46
N ALA A 152 10.08 3.00 2.37
CA ALA A 152 10.84 4.12 1.81
C ALA A 152 10.99 5.29 2.79
N MET A 153 9.92 5.66 3.50
CA MET A 153 9.99 6.74 4.51
C MET A 153 10.74 6.34 5.78
N SER A 154 10.75 5.05 6.13
CA SER A 154 11.59 4.57 7.23
C SER A 154 13.09 4.67 6.86
N TYR A 155 13.45 4.29 5.63
CA TYR A 155 14.84 4.23 5.23
C TYR A 155 15.45 5.57 4.84
N TYR A 156 14.74 6.50 4.19
CA TYR A 156 15.38 7.71 3.65
C TYR A 156 16.09 8.54 4.71
N LYS A 157 15.55 8.59 5.95
CA LYS A 157 16.15 9.33 7.08
C LYS A 157 17.56 8.85 7.41
N ASN A 158 17.88 7.58 7.13
CA ASN A 158 19.20 7.00 7.33
C ASN A 158 20.17 7.28 6.18
N TYR A 159 19.68 7.71 5.02
CA TYR A 159 20.47 7.96 3.82
C TYR A 159 20.64 9.43 3.50
N TYR A 160 19.69 10.29 3.86
CA TYR A 160 19.74 11.71 3.55
C TYR A 160 19.36 12.59 4.74
N SER A 161 19.97 13.78 4.81
CA SER A 161 19.50 14.95 5.55
C SER A 161 18.92 15.91 4.51
N GLY A 162 17.59 15.92 4.38
CA GLY A 162 16.88 16.65 3.33
C GLY A 162 15.37 16.46 3.46
N GLY A 163 14.61 17.19 2.65
CA GLY A 163 13.15 17.26 2.70
C GLY A 163 12.52 17.25 1.30
N GLU A 164 11.45 18.01 1.12
CA GLU A 164 10.73 18.12 -0.15
C GLU A 164 11.59 18.78 -1.25
N ASP A 165 11.48 18.25 -2.46
CA ASP A 165 12.12 18.67 -3.71
C ASP A 165 13.64 18.51 -3.84
N ASP A 166 14.30 17.83 -2.90
CA ASP A 166 15.76 17.63 -2.92
C ASP A 166 16.18 16.17 -3.23
N ASN A 167 17.45 15.82 -2.98
CA ASN A 167 17.93 14.45 -3.21
C ASN A 167 17.25 13.42 -2.28
N ALA A 168 16.84 13.82 -1.07
CA ALA A 168 16.07 12.98 -0.16
C ALA A 168 14.68 12.67 -0.75
N ASP A 169 14.09 13.64 -1.45
CA ASP A 169 12.84 13.47 -2.20
C ASP A 169 12.97 12.48 -3.36
N ALA A 170 13.95 12.75 -4.21
CA ALA A 170 14.28 11.85 -5.30
C ALA A 170 14.55 10.42 -4.81
N PHE A 171 15.26 10.28 -3.68
CA PHE A 171 15.51 8.99 -3.06
C PHE A 171 14.22 8.31 -2.58
N ARG A 172 13.36 9.00 -1.81
CA ARG A 172 12.15 8.38 -1.23
C ARG A 172 11.16 7.95 -2.32
N HIS A 173 10.90 8.79 -3.33
CA HIS A 173 10.01 8.47 -4.45
C HIS A 173 10.54 7.29 -5.28
N SER A 174 11.83 7.34 -5.63
CA SER A 174 12.44 6.27 -6.42
C SER A 174 12.48 4.95 -5.65
N LEU A 175 12.79 4.98 -4.34
CA LEU A 175 12.84 3.77 -3.50
C LEU A 175 11.45 3.16 -3.31
N TRP A 176 10.43 3.99 -3.06
CA TRP A 176 9.05 3.54 -2.95
C TRP A 176 8.60 2.79 -4.20
N MET A 177 8.79 3.42 -5.36
CA MET A 177 8.40 2.83 -6.64
C MET A 177 9.24 1.60 -7.01
N ALA A 178 10.51 1.55 -6.58
CA ALA A 178 11.36 0.40 -6.76
C ALA A 178 10.89 -0.82 -5.95
N PHE A 179 10.55 -0.63 -4.67
CA PHE A 179 9.97 -1.69 -3.84
C PHE A 179 8.59 -2.11 -4.33
N SER A 180 7.73 -1.14 -4.64
CA SER A 180 6.38 -1.40 -5.15
C SER A 180 6.42 -2.21 -6.45
N SER A 181 7.27 -1.83 -7.41
CA SER A 181 7.36 -2.54 -8.69
C SER A 181 8.04 -3.92 -8.60
N ALA A 182 8.84 -4.15 -7.56
CA ALA A 182 9.45 -5.44 -7.28
C ALA A 182 8.51 -6.41 -6.54
N SER A 183 7.45 -5.90 -5.89
CA SER A 183 6.46 -6.68 -5.16
C SER A 183 5.36 -7.26 -6.07
N VAL A 184 4.29 -7.77 -5.46
CA VAL A 184 3.08 -8.25 -6.13
C VAL A 184 2.35 -7.16 -6.93
N ALA A 185 2.55 -5.88 -6.58
CA ALA A 185 1.96 -4.77 -7.32
C ALA A 185 2.49 -4.74 -8.77
N GLY A 186 3.81 -4.89 -8.92
CA GLY A 186 4.44 -4.88 -10.23
C GLY A 186 4.42 -3.52 -10.92
N ALA A 187 5.22 -3.38 -11.98
CA ALA A 187 5.52 -2.09 -12.59
C ALA A 187 4.31 -1.30 -13.11
N ASP A 188 3.27 -1.97 -13.65
CA ASP A 188 2.09 -1.29 -14.17
C ASP A 188 1.25 -0.67 -13.04
N TYR A 189 0.89 -1.46 -12.04
CA TYR A 189 0.11 -0.99 -10.91
C TYR A 189 0.85 0.10 -10.15
N SER A 190 2.16 -0.09 -9.87
CA SER A 190 3.00 0.92 -9.23
C SER A 190 2.97 2.25 -9.98
N ARG A 191 3.01 2.24 -11.32
CA ARG A 191 2.93 3.45 -12.13
C ARG A 191 1.59 4.15 -11.99
N ARG A 192 0.49 3.39 -12.06
CA ARG A 192 -0.86 3.95 -11.92
C ARG A 192 -1.07 4.54 -10.52
N PHE A 193 -0.60 3.86 -9.48
CA PHE A 193 -0.66 4.36 -8.11
C PHE A 193 0.22 5.60 -7.92
N GLY A 194 1.47 5.60 -8.42
CA GLY A 194 2.34 6.76 -8.38
C GLY A 194 1.72 7.97 -9.09
N ILE A 195 1.11 7.79 -10.27
CA ILE A 195 0.39 8.87 -10.96
C ILE A 195 -0.80 9.38 -10.14
N ALA A 196 -1.53 8.47 -9.48
CA ALA A 196 -2.65 8.85 -8.62
C ALA A 196 -2.19 9.71 -7.43
N HIS A 197 -1.09 9.31 -6.76
CA HIS A 197 -0.45 10.10 -5.71
C HIS A 197 -0.10 11.52 -6.17
N GLU A 198 0.59 11.61 -7.31
CA GLU A 198 0.99 12.89 -7.90
C GLU A 198 -0.19 13.75 -8.42
N ASN A 199 -1.39 13.18 -8.54
CA ASN A 199 -2.61 13.92 -8.90
C ASN A 199 -3.37 14.42 -7.67
N ASP A 200 -3.34 13.66 -6.58
CA ASP A 200 -4.04 13.99 -5.33
C ASP A 200 -3.25 15.02 -4.50
N PHE A 201 -1.92 14.99 -4.56
CA PHE A 201 -1.05 15.85 -3.74
C PHE A 201 0.00 16.66 -4.53
N PRO A 202 -0.36 17.36 -5.62
CA PRO A 202 0.62 18.13 -6.38
C PRO A 202 1.05 19.41 -5.63
N SER A 203 2.34 19.51 -5.28
CA SER A 203 2.92 20.74 -4.72
C SER A 203 3.00 21.86 -5.79
N SER A 204 3.42 21.50 -7.01
CA SER A 204 3.33 22.34 -8.21
C SER A 204 3.40 21.47 -9.47
N ALA A 205 3.08 22.03 -10.65
CA ALA A 205 3.24 21.29 -11.91
C ALA A 205 4.69 20.83 -12.15
N LEU A 206 5.68 21.62 -11.72
CA LEU A 206 7.09 21.27 -11.86
C LEU A 206 7.52 20.19 -10.86
N ALA A 207 7.03 20.25 -9.61
CA ALA A 207 7.27 19.23 -8.60
C ALA A 207 6.65 17.89 -9.02
N ARG A 208 5.38 17.93 -9.42
CA ARG A 208 4.70 16.78 -10.03
C ARG A 208 5.51 16.14 -11.16
N SER A 209 6.10 16.95 -12.05
CA SER A 209 6.93 16.43 -13.14
C SER A 209 8.23 15.78 -12.64
N MET A 210 8.83 16.31 -11.58
CA MET A 210 10.01 15.72 -10.94
C MET A 210 9.66 14.38 -10.30
N ASP A 211 8.60 14.32 -9.52
CA ASP A 211 8.20 13.12 -8.79
C ASP A 211 7.74 12.02 -9.75
N LEU A 212 6.99 12.34 -10.80
CA LEU A 212 6.69 11.38 -11.87
C LEU A 212 7.95 10.85 -12.58
N TYR A 213 8.95 11.69 -12.78
CA TYR A 213 10.22 11.26 -13.37
C TYR A 213 10.95 10.31 -12.42
N ASN A 214 11.10 10.70 -11.15
CA ASN A 214 11.78 9.91 -10.12
C ASN A 214 11.07 8.58 -9.86
N ASN A 215 9.72 8.59 -9.81
CA ASN A 215 8.88 7.40 -9.74
C ASN A 215 9.19 6.43 -10.89
N ASN A 216 9.25 6.92 -12.14
CA ASN A 216 9.58 6.08 -13.29
C ASN A 216 11.00 5.50 -13.25
N ILE A 217 11.98 6.26 -12.75
CA ILE A 217 13.32 5.72 -12.49
C ILE A 217 13.23 4.58 -11.48
N GLY A 218 12.56 4.78 -10.33
CA GLY A 218 12.32 3.73 -9.34
C GLY A 218 11.72 2.45 -9.93
N ILE A 219 10.66 2.58 -10.74
CA ILE A 219 10.01 1.45 -11.42
C ILE A 219 10.99 0.67 -12.31
N SER A 220 11.92 1.36 -12.99
CA SER A 220 12.91 0.70 -13.85
C SER A 220 13.92 -0.17 -13.07
N TYR A 221 14.07 0.07 -11.76
CA TYR A 221 14.90 -0.75 -10.87
C TYR A 221 14.15 -1.97 -10.30
N GLY A 222 12.82 -1.97 -10.31
CA GLY A 222 11.98 -3.05 -9.78
C GLY A 222 12.41 -4.45 -10.20
N PRO A 223 12.55 -4.76 -11.51
CA PRO A 223 12.98 -6.09 -11.96
C PRO A 223 14.34 -6.52 -11.43
N LYS A 224 15.28 -5.57 -11.27
CA LYS A 224 16.63 -5.85 -10.75
C LYS A 224 16.57 -6.19 -9.26
N ILE A 225 15.72 -5.50 -8.50
CA ILE A 225 15.52 -5.72 -7.06
C ILE A 225 14.76 -7.03 -6.82
N LYS A 226 13.74 -7.32 -7.65
CA LYS A 226 12.95 -8.56 -7.59
C LYS A 226 13.80 -9.83 -7.71
N ALA A 227 14.94 -9.77 -8.40
CA ALA A 227 15.89 -10.88 -8.48
C ALA A 227 16.42 -11.33 -7.10
N PHE A 228 16.29 -10.50 -6.06
CA PHE A 228 16.71 -10.79 -4.69
C PHE A 228 15.55 -11.15 -3.75
N ALA A 229 14.30 -11.23 -4.24
CA ALA A 229 13.12 -11.41 -3.39
C ALA A 229 13.13 -12.69 -2.52
N GLY A 230 13.90 -13.71 -2.89
CA GLY A 230 14.10 -14.92 -2.09
C GLY A 230 15.03 -14.76 -0.88
N ASN A 231 15.61 -13.58 -0.67
CA ASN A 231 16.46 -13.25 0.48
C ASN A 231 16.14 -11.84 0.96
N ALA A 232 15.39 -11.73 2.07
CA ALA A 232 14.88 -10.45 2.56
C ALA A 232 15.99 -9.41 2.87
N ASP A 233 17.12 -9.85 3.44
CA ASP A 233 18.24 -8.96 3.77
C ASP A 233 18.91 -8.42 2.51
N LEU A 234 19.13 -9.28 1.51
CA LEU A 234 19.68 -8.89 0.21
C LEU A 234 18.69 -8.01 -0.57
N TYR A 235 17.40 -8.32 -0.54
CA TYR A 235 16.36 -7.55 -1.21
C TYR A 235 16.38 -6.08 -0.79
N HIS A 236 16.33 -5.81 0.52
CA HIS A 236 16.33 -4.44 1.04
C HIS A 236 17.68 -3.75 0.83
N SER A 237 18.80 -4.43 1.15
CA SER A 237 20.12 -3.84 1.03
C SER A 237 20.50 -3.50 -0.42
N MET A 238 20.13 -4.34 -1.39
CA MET A 238 20.36 -4.06 -2.80
C MET A 238 19.48 -2.92 -3.31
N ALA A 239 18.19 -2.89 -2.97
CA ALA A 239 17.32 -1.77 -3.35
C ALA A 239 17.86 -0.43 -2.85
N LEU A 240 18.22 -0.36 -1.56
CA LEU A 240 18.78 0.85 -0.95
C LEU A 240 20.10 1.27 -1.60
N LYS A 241 21.01 0.31 -1.84
CA LYS A 241 22.30 0.58 -2.48
C LYS A 241 22.13 1.09 -3.92
N MET A 242 21.28 0.43 -4.71
CA MET A 242 21.06 0.75 -6.11
C MET A 242 20.42 2.14 -6.26
N ILE A 243 19.37 2.42 -5.50
CA ILE A 243 18.68 3.72 -5.56
C ILE A 243 19.58 4.84 -5.01
N ASN A 244 20.32 4.62 -3.90
CA ASN A 244 21.25 5.62 -3.39
C ASN A 244 22.35 5.96 -4.42
N THR A 245 22.87 4.94 -5.10
CA THR A 245 23.88 5.12 -6.15
C THR A 245 23.32 5.92 -7.32
N ALA A 246 22.09 5.60 -7.77
CA ALA A 246 21.43 6.31 -8.86
C ALA A 246 21.18 7.79 -8.53
N VAL A 247 20.76 8.10 -7.30
CA VAL A 247 20.60 9.50 -6.84
C VAL A 247 21.94 10.23 -6.91
N LYS A 248 23.00 9.68 -6.34
CA LYS A 248 24.34 10.30 -6.34
C LYS A 248 24.90 10.51 -7.75
N ASN A 249 24.57 9.61 -8.68
CA ASN A 249 24.99 9.66 -10.08
C ASN A 249 24.15 10.61 -10.95
N GLY A 250 23.12 11.25 -10.39
CA GLY A 250 22.29 12.20 -11.11
C GLY A 250 21.29 11.58 -12.08
N GLU A 251 20.89 10.33 -11.83
CA GLU A 251 19.87 9.64 -12.63
C GLU A 251 18.48 10.25 -12.41
N MET A 252 18.22 10.75 -11.20
CA MET A 252 16.98 11.41 -10.78
C MET A 252 16.98 12.92 -11.04
N ARG A 253 15.87 13.57 -10.70
CA ARG A 253 15.70 15.03 -10.72
C ARG A 253 15.43 15.56 -9.31
N ARG A 254 15.94 16.76 -9.06
CA ARG A 254 15.64 17.59 -7.89
C ARG A 254 15.46 19.03 -8.32
N PHE A 255 14.89 19.86 -7.46
CA PHE A 255 14.91 21.28 -7.72
C PHE A 255 16.28 21.92 -7.47
N TYR A 256 16.50 23.03 -8.17
CA TYR A 256 17.60 23.96 -7.98
C TYR A 256 17.09 25.40 -8.01
N GLY A 257 17.55 26.19 -7.05
CA GLY A 257 17.19 27.60 -6.83
C GLY A 257 17.82 28.11 -5.53
N THR A 258 17.79 29.41 -5.30
CA THR A 258 18.26 30.02 -4.05
C THR A 258 17.27 29.75 -2.90
N ASP A 259 17.77 29.55 -1.68
CA ASP A 259 16.94 29.36 -0.46
C ASP A 259 15.98 30.54 -0.21
N ILE A 260 16.31 31.70 -0.76
CA ILE A 260 15.47 32.89 -0.83
C ILE A 260 15.06 33.08 -2.29
N GLY A 261 13.97 32.43 -2.72
CA GLY A 261 13.47 32.49 -4.09
C GLY A 261 12.83 31.19 -4.55
N ARG A 262 11.82 31.27 -5.41
CA ARG A 262 11.05 30.10 -5.88
C ARG A 262 12.00 29.07 -6.54
N LYS A 263 11.93 27.82 -6.11
CA LYS A 263 12.52 26.67 -6.80
C LYS A 263 11.94 26.63 -8.23
N THR A 264 12.70 27.05 -9.25
CA THR A 264 12.17 27.31 -10.61
C THR A 264 12.68 26.35 -11.67
N SER A 265 13.65 25.50 -11.36
CA SER A 265 14.26 24.59 -12.34
C SER A 265 14.55 23.22 -11.74
N LEU A 266 14.50 22.19 -12.60
CA LEU A 266 14.92 20.84 -12.25
C LEU A 266 16.34 20.60 -12.76
N VAL A 267 17.18 20.04 -11.89
CA VAL A 267 18.54 19.60 -12.21
C VAL A 267 18.69 18.13 -11.88
N LYS A 268 19.78 17.53 -12.35
CA LYS A 268 20.17 16.18 -11.92
C LYS A 268 20.41 16.16 -10.40
N THR A 269 20.02 15.06 -9.77
CA THR A 269 20.42 14.79 -8.39
C THR A 269 21.94 14.70 -8.26
N ASN A 270 22.43 14.75 -7.02
CA ASN A 270 23.84 14.61 -6.69
C ASN A 270 23.98 14.06 -5.25
N SER A 271 25.19 14.10 -4.69
CA SER A 271 25.45 13.62 -3.33
C SER A 271 25.12 14.61 -2.21
N THR A 272 24.55 15.80 -2.51
CA THR A 272 24.22 16.79 -1.48
C THR A 272 23.20 16.20 -0.49
N GLY A 273 23.48 16.32 0.80
CA GLY A 273 22.63 15.78 1.86
C GLY A 273 22.76 14.28 2.09
N ALA A 274 23.57 13.53 1.34
CA ALA A 274 23.77 12.11 1.56
C ALA A 274 24.57 11.83 2.85
N LYS A 275 24.11 10.86 3.65
CA LYS A 275 24.74 10.38 4.89
C LYS A 275 25.57 9.11 4.68
N LYS A 276 25.25 8.35 3.63
CA LYS A 276 25.87 7.08 3.26
C LYS A 276 26.15 7.10 1.77
#